data_AF-X4Y382-F1
#
_entry.id   AF-X4Y382-F1
#
_cell.length_a   1.000
_cell.length_b   1.000
_cell.length_c   1.000
_cell.angle_alpha   90.00
_cell.angle_beta   90.00
_cell.angle_gamma   90.00
#
_symmetry.space_group_name_H-M   'P 1'
#
loop_
_entity.id
_entity.type
_entity.pdbx_description
1 polymer ?
#
loop_
_entity_poly.entity_id
_entity_poly.type
_entity_poly.pdbx_seq_one_letter_code
_entity_poly.pdbx_strand_id
1 'polypeptide(L)'
;MTKKITVSLSILAIITGFIMGVFFDNSFGVSKLIEKRGFWENFIEIFYHNLLISFVIIISGFTIYFLSSILVFSNFLVFGESIYFACQKYGLLKGITLYIHGIFEIPAIILSLYISYEISYSIIKKIKNENFPLFNYLKSFKKEILALIVLFLIGALVESFLLNIAL
;
A
#
# COMPACT_ATOMS: atom_id res chain seq x y z
N MET A 1 -15.94 9.58 16.22
CA MET A 1 -14.51 9.68 15.83
C MET A 1 -14.38 10.74 14.77
N THR A 2 -13.51 11.74 14.97
CA THR A 2 -13.29 12.81 13.98
C THR A 2 -12.30 12.34 12.92
N LYS A 3 -12.40 12.88 11.70
CA LYS A 3 -11.49 12.57 10.57
C LYS A 3 -10.01 12.66 10.95
N LYS A 4 -9.67 13.60 11.83
CA LYS A 4 -8.31 13.79 12.37
C LYS A 4 -7.82 12.57 13.15
N ILE A 5 -8.63 12.00 14.04
CA ILE A 5 -8.25 10.83 14.85
C ILE A 5 -7.97 9.63 13.95
N THR A 6 -8.82 9.40 12.94
CA THR A 6 -8.65 8.27 12.01
C THR A 6 -7.36 8.42 11.19
N VAL A 7 -7.05 9.62 10.71
CA VAL A 7 -5.78 9.90 10.02
C VAL A 7 -4.59 9.67 10.93
N SER A 8 -4.62 10.16 12.18
CA SER A 8 -3.55 9.94 13.15
C SER A 8 -3.30 8.46 13.46
N LEU A 9 -4.36 7.67 13.66
CA LEU A 9 -4.23 6.22 13.89
C LEU A 9 -3.67 5.48 12.67
N SER A 10 -3.93 5.99 11.47
CA SER A 10 -3.42 5.40 10.23
C SER A 10 -1.95 5.65 10.02
N ILE A 11 -1.52 6.89 10.28
CA ILE A 11 -0.11 7.24 10.27
C ILE A 11 0.62 6.39 11.31
N LEU A 12 0.02 6.24 12.50
CA LEU A 12 0.57 5.37 13.53
C LEU A 12 0.65 3.92 13.06
N ALA A 13 -0.40 3.37 12.43
CA ALA A 13 -0.40 2.03 11.87
C ALA A 13 0.65 1.81 10.76
N ILE A 14 0.84 2.80 9.88
CA ILE A 14 1.88 2.77 8.84
C ILE A 14 3.27 2.72 9.49
N ILE A 15 3.53 3.63 10.43
CA ILE A 15 4.84 3.73 11.10
C ILE A 15 5.11 2.48 11.94
N THR A 16 4.13 2.03 12.75
CA THR A 16 4.32 0.86 13.60
C THR A 16 4.42 -0.41 12.77
N GLY A 17 3.64 -0.55 11.68
CA GLY A 17 3.76 -1.68 10.76
C GLY A 17 5.16 -1.76 10.17
N PHE A 18 5.67 -0.64 9.63
CA PHE A 18 7.02 -0.58 9.09
C PHE A 18 8.11 -0.91 10.13
N ILE A 19 8.05 -0.27 11.31
CA ILE A 19 9.01 -0.54 12.40
C ILE A 19 8.92 -2.02 12.82
N MET A 20 7.72 -2.56 12.98
CA MET A 20 7.56 -3.97 13.34
C MET A 20 8.15 -4.89 12.27
N GLY A 21 7.93 -4.61 10.98
CA GLY A 21 8.56 -5.36 9.89
C GLY A 21 10.09 -5.35 9.93
N VAL A 22 10.69 -4.20 10.26
CA VAL A 22 12.16 -4.07 10.34
C VAL A 22 12.75 -4.81 11.55
N PHE A 23 12.06 -4.83 12.70
CA PHE A 23 12.61 -5.36 13.95
C PHE A 23 12.17 -6.78 14.29
N PHE A 24 11.06 -7.26 13.74
CA PHE A 24 10.57 -8.62 13.98
C PHE A 24 10.85 -9.47 12.75
N ASP A 25 11.78 -10.41 12.89
CA ASP A 25 12.05 -11.48 11.92
C ASP A 25 10.87 -12.47 11.89
N ASN A 26 9.75 -12.01 11.35
CA ASN A 26 8.61 -12.85 11.06
C ASN A 26 8.84 -13.34 9.63
N SER A 27 9.54 -14.45 9.40
CA SER A 27 9.95 -14.95 8.08
C SER A 27 8.78 -15.19 7.09
N PHE A 28 8.06 -14.14 6.70
CA PHE A 28 6.81 -14.17 5.94
C PHE A 28 7.16 -14.27 4.46
N GLY A 29 7.67 -15.43 4.04
CA GLY A 29 7.75 -15.80 2.63
C GLY A 29 8.56 -14.86 1.73
N VAL A 30 9.36 -13.93 2.28
CA VAL A 30 10.19 -12.95 1.56
C VAL A 30 11.20 -13.65 0.62
N SER A 31 11.48 -14.94 0.85
CA SER A 31 12.31 -15.76 -0.03
C SER A 31 11.79 -15.89 -1.47
N LYS A 32 10.48 -15.70 -1.73
CA LYS A 32 9.91 -15.71 -3.09
C LYS A 32 10.05 -14.39 -3.83
N LEU A 33 10.39 -13.28 -3.15
CA LEU A 33 10.49 -11.95 -3.76
C LEU A 33 11.78 -11.74 -4.57
N ILE A 34 12.68 -12.74 -4.59
CA ILE A 34 13.99 -12.64 -5.24
C ILE A 34 14.26 -13.88 -6.09
N GLU A 35 13.33 -14.20 -6.98
CA GLU A 35 13.59 -15.13 -8.09
C GLU A 35 13.83 -14.31 -9.36
N LYS A 36 14.88 -14.65 -10.11
CA LYS A 36 15.22 -13.96 -11.35
C LYS A 36 14.23 -14.36 -12.45
N ARG A 37 13.27 -13.47 -12.75
CA ARG A 37 12.29 -13.60 -13.84
C ARG A 37 12.52 -12.56 -14.92
N GLY A 38 11.82 -12.68 -16.06
CA GLY A 38 11.88 -11.69 -17.12
C GLY A 38 11.35 -10.32 -16.68
N PHE A 39 11.85 -9.22 -17.27
CA PHE A 39 11.40 -7.86 -16.95
C PHE A 39 9.88 -7.71 -17.04
N TRP A 40 9.27 -8.21 -18.12
CA TRP A 40 7.82 -8.08 -18.34
C TRP A 40 6.98 -8.93 -17.38
N GLU A 41 7.50 -10.10 -16.96
CA GLU A 41 6.82 -10.94 -15.97
C GLU A 41 6.79 -10.26 -14.61
N ASN A 42 7.94 -9.76 -14.15
CA ASN A 42 8.04 -8.98 -12.92
C ASN A 42 7.11 -7.76 -12.96
N PHE A 43 7.13 -7.01 -14.06
CA PHE A 43 6.33 -5.81 -14.20
C PHE A 43 4.83 -6.08 -14.06
N ILE A 44 4.33 -7.10 -14.76
CA ILE A 44 2.90 -7.45 -14.71
C ILE A 44 2.51 -7.95 -13.33
N GLU A 45 3.34 -8.80 -12.72
CA GLU A 45 3.09 -9.38 -11.39
C GLU A 45 3.05 -8.30 -10.30
N ILE A 46 4.07 -7.44 -10.25
CA ILE A 46 4.17 -6.33 -9.28
C ILE A 46 3.00 -5.37 -9.46
N PHE A 47 2.76 -4.92 -10.70
CA PHE A 47 1.68 -3.98 -10.98
C PHE A 47 0.32 -4.54 -10.59
N TYR A 48 0.02 -5.79 -10.95
CA TYR A 48 -1.24 -6.43 -10.63
C TYR A 48 -1.40 -6.69 -9.12
N HIS A 49 -0.33 -7.11 -8.45
CA HIS A 49 -0.31 -7.32 -7.01
C HIS A 49 -0.65 -6.04 -6.25
N ASN A 50 0.01 -4.93 -6.59
CA ASN A 50 -0.22 -3.63 -5.95
C ASN A 50 -1.63 -3.08 -6.23
N LEU A 51 -2.12 -3.25 -7.46
CA LEU A 51 -3.52 -2.92 -7.78
C LEU A 51 -4.51 -3.74 -6.97
N LEU A 52 -4.28 -5.05 -6.83
CA LEU A 52 -5.15 -5.94 -6.06
C LEU A 52 -5.17 -5.56 -4.59
N ILE A 53 -4.01 -5.32 -3.98
CA ILE A 53 -3.90 -4.86 -2.59
C ILE A 53 -4.70 -3.57 -2.39
N SER A 54 -4.49 -2.55 -3.24
CA SER A 54 -5.22 -1.30 -3.11
C SER A 54 -6.72 -1.45 -3.36
N PHE A 55 -7.13 -2.32 -4.29
CA PHE A 55 -8.54 -2.61 -4.51
C PHE A 55 -9.19 -3.22 -3.25
N VAL A 56 -8.52 -4.17 -2.60
CA VAL A 56 -8.97 -4.78 -1.34
C VAL A 56 -9.00 -3.73 -0.22
N ILE A 57 -8.00 -2.85 -0.12
CA ILE A 57 -8.00 -1.73 0.85
C ILE A 57 -9.21 -0.81 0.61
N ILE A 58 -9.50 -0.43 -0.63
CA ILE A 58 -10.64 0.44 -0.96
C ILE A 58 -11.96 -0.22 -0.58
N ILE A 59 -12.18 -1.48 -0.96
CA ILE A 59 -13.41 -2.22 -0.62
C ILE A 59 -13.54 -2.44 0.88
N SER A 60 -12.44 -2.62 1.60
CA SER A 60 -12.49 -2.75 3.07
C SER A 60 -13.02 -1.49 3.78
N GLY A 61 -13.17 -0.36 3.07
CA GLY A 61 -13.85 0.83 3.57
C GLY A 61 -15.32 0.60 3.96
N PHE A 62 -15.95 -0.47 3.46
CA PHE A 62 -17.28 -0.88 3.90
C PHE A 62 -17.32 -1.38 5.36
N THR A 63 -16.18 -1.70 5.97
CA THR A 63 -16.08 -2.21 7.35
C THR A 63 -15.71 -1.12 8.37
N ILE A 64 -16.04 0.16 8.11
CA ILE A 64 -15.86 1.26 9.08
C ILE A 64 -14.37 1.36 9.50
N TYR A 65 -13.48 1.67 8.55
CA TYR A 65 -12.02 1.92 8.67
C TYR A 65 -11.12 0.82 9.30
N PHE A 66 -11.66 -0.13 10.05
CA PHE A 66 -10.88 -1.10 10.82
C PHE A 66 -10.07 -2.02 9.91
N LEU A 67 -10.71 -2.69 8.96
CA LEU A 67 -10.04 -3.64 8.06
C LEU A 67 -9.03 -2.93 7.14
N SER A 68 -9.37 -1.75 6.62
CA SER A 68 -8.43 -0.95 5.80
C SER A 68 -7.17 -0.56 6.57
N SER A 69 -7.30 -0.26 7.87
CA SER A 69 -6.14 0.07 8.72
C SER A 69 -5.23 -1.15 8.90
N ILE A 70 -5.83 -2.32 9.13
CA ILE A 70 -5.10 -3.58 9.30
C ILE A 70 -4.37 -3.97 8.01
N LEU A 71 -5.04 -3.86 6.86
CA LEU A 71 -4.44 -4.21 5.57
C LEU A 71 -3.24 -3.30 5.25
N VAL A 72 -3.36 -2.00 5.51
CA VAL A 72 -2.23 -1.07 5.35
C VAL A 72 -1.11 -1.40 6.35
N PHE A 73 -1.44 -1.66 7.61
CA PHE A 73 -0.45 -2.11 8.60
C PHE A 73 0.31 -3.35 8.11
N SER A 74 -0.40 -4.38 7.64
CA SER A 74 0.19 -5.61 7.09
C SER A 74 1.07 -5.32 5.86
N ASN A 75 0.64 -4.43 4.97
CA ASN A 75 1.42 -4.04 3.80
C ASN A 75 2.75 -3.37 4.20
N PHE A 76 2.73 -2.46 5.17
CA PHE A 76 3.94 -1.81 5.67
C PHE A 76 4.82 -2.73 6.52
N LEU A 77 4.23 -3.72 7.19
CA LEU A 77 4.97 -4.78 7.88
C LEU A 77 5.79 -5.60 6.89
N VAL A 78 5.16 -6.13 5.83
CA VAL A 78 5.86 -6.89 4.79
C VAL A 78 6.93 -6.04 4.11
N PHE A 79 6.62 -4.77 3.81
CA PHE A 79 7.57 -3.83 3.22
C PHE A 79 8.79 -3.55 4.13
N GLY A 80 8.57 -3.41 5.45
CA GLY A 80 9.65 -3.23 6.42
C GLY A 80 10.56 -4.45 6.51
N GLU A 81 9.97 -5.64 6.56
CA GLU A 81 10.70 -6.91 6.58
C GLU A 81 11.51 -7.12 5.29
N SER A 82 10.91 -6.83 4.14
CA SER A 82 11.54 -7.02 2.84
C SER A 82 12.74 -6.08 2.63
N ILE A 83 12.66 -4.85 3.12
CA ILE A 83 13.80 -3.90 3.16
C ILE A 83 14.89 -4.40 4.09
N TYR A 84 14.54 -4.86 5.29
CA TYR A 84 15.50 -5.38 6.25
C TYR A 84 16.27 -6.56 5.66
N PHE A 85 15.55 -7.53 5.07
CA PHE A 85 16.14 -8.69 4.42
C PHE A 85 17.07 -8.30 3.26
N ALA A 86 16.67 -7.36 2.41
CA ALA A 86 17.50 -6.89 1.32
C ALA A 86 18.78 -6.18 1.81
N CYS A 87 18.68 -5.38 2.88
CA CYS A 87 19.84 -4.75 3.52
C CYS A 87 20.81 -5.79 4.09
N GLN A 88 20.29 -6.85 4.72
CA GLN A 88 21.14 -7.94 5.24
C GLN A 88 21.81 -8.74 4.12
N LYS A 89 21.08 -9.01 3.03
CA LYS A 89 21.59 -9.85 1.92
C LYS A 89 22.56 -9.12 1.00
N TYR A 90 22.31 -7.84 0.71
CA TYR A 90 23.06 -7.08 -0.31
C TYR A 90 23.89 -5.93 0.26
N GLY A 91 23.82 -5.69 1.57
CA GLY A 91 24.37 -4.52 2.23
C GLY A 91 23.41 -3.32 2.19
N LEU A 92 23.57 -2.40 3.14
CA LEU A 92 22.66 -1.29 3.40
C LEU A 92 22.37 -0.43 2.14
N LEU A 93 23.41 0.01 1.44
CA LEU A 93 23.27 0.91 0.29
C LEU A 93 22.55 0.24 -0.88
N LYS A 94 22.92 -1.00 -1.21
CA LYS A 94 22.29 -1.75 -2.30
C LYS A 94 20.85 -2.17 -1.91
N GLY A 95 20.64 -2.58 -0.66
CA GLY A 95 19.34 -2.91 -0.11
C GLY A 95 18.34 -1.75 -0.23
N ILE A 96 18.69 -0.56 0.25
CA ILE A 96 17.83 0.64 0.14
C ILE A 96 17.57 1.01 -1.32
N THR A 97 18.59 0.93 -2.18
CA THR A 97 18.45 1.32 -3.60
C THR A 97 17.42 0.46 -4.34
N LEU A 98 17.30 -0.82 -4.01
CA LEU A 98 16.29 -1.71 -4.58
C LEU A 98 14.84 -1.24 -4.31
N TYR A 99 14.64 -0.45 -3.25
CA TYR A 99 13.32 0.01 -2.81
C TYR A 99 12.97 1.45 -3.21
N ILE A 100 13.68 2.03 -4.19
CA ILE A 100 13.35 3.39 -4.69
C ILE A 100 11.95 3.45 -5.34
N HIS A 101 11.41 2.32 -5.79
CA HIS A 101 10.02 2.18 -6.26
C HIS A 101 9.00 2.57 -5.17
N GLY A 102 9.36 2.39 -3.88
CA GLY A 102 8.54 2.76 -2.74
C GLY A 102 8.17 4.25 -2.69
N ILE A 103 8.93 5.13 -3.36
CA ILE A 103 8.59 6.56 -3.52
C ILE A 103 7.24 6.74 -4.23
N PHE A 104 6.87 5.83 -5.13
CA PHE A 104 5.60 5.88 -5.86
C PHE A 104 4.52 5.02 -5.20
N GLU A 105 4.88 3.83 -4.71
CA GLU A 105 3.93 2.87 -4.16
C GLU A 105 3.36 3.29 -2.80
N ILE A 106 4.19 3.87 -1.93
CA ILE A 106 3.75 4.35 -0.60
C ILE A 106 2.65 5.40 -0.76
N PRO A 107 2.81 6.47 -1.57
CA PRO A 107 1.72 7.42 -1.84
C PRO A 107 0.48 6.76 -2.44
N ALA A 108 0.62 5.78 -3.34
CA ALA A 108 -0.51 5.08 -3.96
C ALA A 108 -1.32 4.28 -2.91
N ILE A 109 -0.64 3.56 -2.02
CA ILE A 109 -1.27 2.84 -0.91
C ILE A 109 -1.97 3.82 0.05
N ILE A 110 -1.33 4.94 0.40
CA ILE A 110 -1.95 5.98 1.24
C ILE A 110 -3.20 6.56 0.56
N LEU A 111 -3.18 6.75 -0.76
CA LEU A 111 -4.34 7.22 -1.52
C LEU A 111 -5.47 6.19 -1.52
N SER A 112 -5.16 4.89 -1.60
CA SER A 112 -6.15 3.82 -1.46
C SER A 112 -6.80 3.81 -0.08
N LEU A 113 -6.02 4.06 0.99
CA LEU A 113 -6.53 4.20 2.35
C LEU A 113 -7.42 5.44 2.49
N TYR A 114 -7.03 6.56 1.88
CA TYR A 114 -7.84 7.78 1.85
C TYR A 114 -9.23 7.51 1.25
N ILE A 115 -9.30 6.90 0.07
CA ILE A 115 -10.57 6.54 -0.57
C ILE A 115 -11.39 5.62 0.33
N SER A 116 -10.76 4.60 0.93
CA SER A 116 -11.39 3.66 1.86
C SER A 116 -12.04 4.36 3.08
N TYR A 117 -11.38 5.38 3.60
CA TYR A 117 -11.88 6.17 4.73
C TYR A 117 -13.02 7.08 4.36
N GLU A 118 -12.99 7.65 3.17
CA GLU A 118 -14.09 8.45 2.68
C GLU A 118 -15.35 7.58 2.45
N ILE A 119 -15.19 6.34 1.99
CA ILE A 119 -16.27 5.34 1.95
C ILE A 119 -16.80 5.08 3.36
N SER A 120 -15.91 4.77 4.30
CA SER A 120 -16.27 4.49 5.70
C SER A 120 -17.04 5.65 6.32
N TYR A 121 -16.55 6.88 6.15
CA TYR A 121 -17.14 8.11 6.67
C TYR A 121 -18.55 8.33 6.12
N SER A 122 -18.72 8.11 4.82
CA SER A 122 -20.01 8.23 4.14
C SER A 122 -21.03 7.23 4.69
N ILE A 123 -20.61 5.99 4.97
CA ILE A 123 -21.46 4.96 5.58
C ILE A 123 -21.91 5.37 6.98
N ILE A 124 -21.01 5.89 7.81
CA ILE A 124 -21.36 6.33 9.16
C ILE A 124 -22.34 7.49 9.15
N LYS A 125 -22.13 8.47 8.26
CA LYS A 125 -23.07 9.58 8.09
C LYS A 125 -24.47 9.07 7.73
N LYS A 126 -24.54 8.13 6.81
CA LYS A 126 -25.79 7.49 6.42
C LYS A 126 -26.44 6.76 7.61
N ILE A 127 -25.68 6.00 8.40
CA ILE A 127 -26.18 5.33 9.62
C ILE A 127 -26.71 6.34 10.64
N LYS A 128 -26.11 7.54 10.72
CA LYS A 128 -26.53 8.62 11.60
C LYS A 128 -27.71 9.44 11.06
N ASN A 129 -28.35 9.02 9.97
CA ASN A 129 -29.40 9.77 9.28
C ASN A 129 -28.98 11.19 8.86
N GLU A 130 -27.68 11.43 8.69
CA GLU A 130 -27.21 12.64 8.03
C GLU A 130 -27.43 12.46 6.52
N ASN A 131 -28.18 13.37 5.87
CA ASN A 131 -28.40 13.34 4.43
C ASN A 131 -27.04 13.35 3.70
N PHE A 132 -26.63 12.20 3.16
CA PHE A 132 -25.34 12.04 2.49
C PHE A 132 -25.48 11.34 1.13
N PRO A 133 -25.20 12.04 0.01
CA PRO A 133 -25.34 11.47 -1.34
C PRO A 133 -24.13 10.59 -1.70
N LEU A 134 -24.08 9.37 -1.15
CA LEU A 134 -22.99 8.40 -1.31
C LEU A 134 -22.55 8.20 -2.77
N PHE A 135 -23.50 8.02 -3.70
CA PHE A 135 -23.18 7.76 -5.11
C PHE A 135 -22.51 8.95 -5.83
N ASN A 136 -22.90 10.18 -5.51
CA ASN A 136 -22.27 11.37 -6.09
C ASN A 136 -20.87 11.56 -5.54
N TYR A 137 -20.66 11.15 -4.29
CA TYR A 137 -19.35 11.18 -3.64
C TYR A 137 -18.41 10.10 -4.19
N LEU A 138 -18.89 8.89 -4.48
CA LEU A 138 -18.05 7.86 -5.10
C LEU A 138 -17.56 8.26 -6.50
N LYS A 139 -18.35 9.04 -7.26
CA LYS A 139 -17.94 9.58 -8.57
C LYS A 139 -16.80 10.58 -8.48
N SER A 140 -16.55 11.21 -7.33
CA SER A 140 -15.45 12.18 -7.21
C SER A 140 -14.09 11.51 -7.17
N PHE A 141 -13.98 10.22 -6.81
CA PHE A 141 -12.70 9.52 -6.66
C PHE A 141 -12.00 9.13 -7.96
N LYS A 142 -12.54 9.50 -9.12
CA LYS A 142 -11.95 9.13 -10.43
C LYS A 142 -10.52 9.63 -10.58
N LYS A 143 -10.22 10.83 -10.07
CA LYS A 143 -8.89 11.42 -10.19
C LYS A 143 -7.89 10.71 -9.28
N GLU A 144 -8.32 10.37 -8.07
CA GLU A 144 -7.55 9.64 -7.07
C GLU A 144 -7.27 8.22 -7.55
N ILE A 145 -8.26 7.53 -8.12
CA ILE A 145 -8.07 6.20 -8.72
C ILE A 145 -7.11 6.28 -9.90
N LEU A 146 -7.23 7.28 -10.77
CA LEU A 146 -6.28 7.43 -11.88
C LEU A 146 -4.85 7.71 -11.37
N ALA A 147 -4.70 8.58 -10.38
CA ALA A 147 -3.39 8.89 -9.78
C ALA A 147 -2.75 7.64 -9.13
N LEU A 148 -3.54 6.87 -8.37
CA LEU A 148 -3.19 5.55 -7.84
C LEU A 148 -2.61 4.64 -8.92
N ILE A 149 -3.34 4.47 -10.03
CA ILE A 149 -2.94 3.56 -11.12
C ILE A 149 -1.62 4.03 -11.75
N VAL A 150 -1.49 5.33 -12.00
CA VAL A 150 -0.26 5.91 -12.58
C VAL A 150 0.93 5.73 -11.65
N LEU A 151 0.75 5.94 -10.34
CA LEU A 151 1.81 5.75 -9.36
C LEU A 151 2.26 4.29 -9.30
N PHE A 152 1.35 3.32 -9.28
CA PHE A 152 1.72 1.90 -9.33
C PHE A 152 2.37 1.50 -10.63
N LEU A 153 1.94 2.08 -11.76
CA LEU A 153 2.57 1.84 -13.04
C LEU A 153 4.04 2.25 -13.01
N ILE A 154 4.34 3.44 -12.47
CA ILE A 154 5.71 3.93 -12.33
C ILE A 154 6.50 3.08 -11.33
N GLY A 155 5.92 2.75 -10.17
CA GLY A 155 6.53 1.89 -9.15
C GLY A 155 6.96 0.54 -9.73
N ALA A 156 6.03 -0.15 -10.40
CA ALA A 156 6.30 -1.45 -11.01
C ALA A 156 7.36 -1.40 -12.12
N LEU A 157 7.39 -0.33 -12.94
CA LEU A 157 8.43 -0.13 -13.94
C LEU A 157 9.81 0.02 -13.30
N VAL A 158 9.91 0.85 -12.25
CA VAL A 158 11.15 1.11 -11.52
C VAL A 158 11.64 -0.17 -10.83
N GLU A 159 10.76 -0.89 -10.16
CA GLU A 159 11.11 -2.14 -9.46
C GLU A 159 11.57 -3.21 -10.45
N SER A 160 10.82 -3.43 -11.54
CA SER A 160 11.17 -4.44 -12.54
C SER A 160 12.50 -4.16 -13.23
N PHE A 161 12.79 -2.89 -13.48
CA PHE A 161 14.08 -2.47 -14.03
C PHE A 161 15.23 -2.76 -13.07
N LEU A 162 15.05 -2.41 -11.79
CA LEU A 162 16.07 -2.65 -10.76
C LEU A 162 16.30 -4.13 -10.52
N LEU A 163 15.24 -4.94 -10.42
CA LEU A 163 15.36 -6.38 -10.24
C LEU A 163 16.08 -7.05 -11.42
N ASN A 164 15.90 -6.56 -12.65
CA ASN A 164 16.54 -7.15 -13.83
C ASN A 164 18.05 -6.83 -13.94
N ILE A 165 18.48 -5.67 -13.44
CA ILE A 165 19.88 -5.21 -13.55
C ILE A 165 20.68 -5.46 -12.27
N ALA A 166 20.04 -5.47 -11.11
CA ALA A 166 20.70 -5.59 -9.81
C ALA A 166 20.88 -7.03 -9.32
N LEU A 167 20.15 -7.99 -9.90
CA LEU A 167 20.18 -9.44 -9.65
C LEU A 167 20.60 -10.20 -10.91
#